data_AF-A0A847ST56-F1
#
_entry.id   AF-A0A847ST56-F1
#
_cell.length_a   1.000
_cell.length_b   1.000
_cell.length_c   1.000
_cell.angle_alpha   90.00
_cell.angle_beta   90.00
_cell.angle_gamma   90.00
#
_symmetry.space_group_name_H-M   'P 1'
#
loop_
_entity.id
_entity.type
_entity.pdbx_description
1 polymer ?
#
loop_
_entity_poly.entity_id
_entity_poly.type
_entity_poly.pdbx_seq_one_letter_code
_entity_poly.pdbx_strand_id
1 'polypeptide(L)'
;MQKHLLLSCLLTAVAMPVFAQTHKKVPAATTTAASNKRPVKLRSSWGIYLSDTLPKTEVAKLLDSALVVRDEKNNKYPVISFAFTYEKHEPYLNDTTGQPAIYKDFTGDNFKSPTLTPLWSKGLKESLQSGDVLYFDEIIIKYAEEKYYKAPSIRINVK
;
A
#
# COMPACT_ATOMS: atom_id res chain seq x y z
N MET A 1 40.21 7.94 70.59
CA MET A 1 40.90 8.86 69.66
C MET A 1 40.08 8.88 68.36
N GLN A 2 39.16 9.82 68.10
CA GLN A 2 39.39 11.21 67.62
C GLN A 2 40.52 11.24 66.57
N LYS A 3 40.40 11.72 65.32
CA LYS A 3 39.51 12.71 64.68
C LYS A 3 39.60 12.55 63.14
N HIS A 4 38.57 13.08 62.45
CA HIS A 4 38.39 13.21 61.00
C HIS A 4 39.48 14.01 60.26
N LEU A 5 39.62 13.75 58.94
CA LEU A 5 40.00 14.74 57.90
C LEU A 5 39.49 14.22 56.53
N LEU A 6 38.33 14.69 56.05
CA LEU A 6 38.10 15.74 55.02
C LEU A 6 38.63 15.36 53.62
N LEU A 7 37.78 14.91 52.68
CA LEU A 7 36.81 15.65 51.86
C LEU A 7 37.47 16.62 50.87
N SER A 8 37.51 16.26 49.58
CA SER A 8 37.64 17.19 48.46
C SER A 8 36.94 16.61 47.25
N CYS A 9 35.67 16.99 47.12
CA CYS A 9 34.80 16.76 45.99
C CYS A 9 35.10 17.85 44.94
N LEU A 10 35.45 17.47 43.72
CA LEU A 10 35.43 18.39 42.58
C LEU A 10 34.48 17.83 41.51
N LEU A 11 33.23 18.27 41.64
CA LEU A 11 32.14 18.05 40.70
C LEU A 11 32.30 19.05 39.55
N THR A 12 32.61 18.60 38.34
CA THR A 12 32.47 19.41 37.12
C THR A 12 31.23 18.95 36.37
N ALA A 13 30.15 19.71 36.53
CA ALA A 13 28.89 19.53 35.80
C ALA A 13 29.04 20.11 34.39
N VAL A 14 29.10 19.25 33.37
CA VAL A 14 28.93 19.64 31.97
C VAL A 14 27.44 19.51 31.63
N ALA A 15 26.75 20.64 31.53
CA ALA A 15 25.38 20.71 31.08
C ALA A 15 25.32 20.50 29.56
N MET A 16 24.87 19.32 29.11
CA MET A 16 24.48 19.08 27.73
C MET A 16 22.98 19.34 27.56
N PRO A 17 22.53 20.13 26.57
CA PRO A 17 21.12 20.29 26.27
C PRO A 17 20.58 19.01 25.63
N VAL A 18 19.65 18.35 26.32
CA VAL A 18 18.86 17.23 25.78
C VAL A 18 17.85 17.81 24.79
N PHE A 19 18.05 17.54 23.50
CA PHE A 19 16.98 17.71 22.51
C PHE A 19 15.94 16.63 22.74
N ALA A 20 14.81 17.01 23.36
CA ALA A 20 13.63 16.17 23.46
C ALA A 20 13.04 15.95 22.06
N GLN A 21 13.32 14.80 21.45
CA GLN A 21 12.61 14.36 20.25
C GLN A 21 11.17 14.02 20.66
N THR A 22 10.24 14.92 20.36
CA THR A 22 8.81 14.60 20.29
C THR A 22 8.61 13.52 19.23
N HIS A 23 8.65 12.26 19.66
CA HIS A 23 8.06 11.17 18.92
C HIS A 23 6.56 11.47 18.81
N LYS A 24 6.17 12.04 17.67
CA LYS A 24 4.78 12.04 17.22
C LYS A 24 4.36 10.58 17.22
N LYS A 25 3.61 10.14 18.25
CA LYS A 25 2.88 8.88 18.23
C LYS A 25 2.03 8.92 16.97
N VAL A 26 2.46 8.18 15.94
CA VAL A 26 1.57 7.78 14.87
C VAL A 26 0.38 7.13 15.57
N PRO A 27 -0.86 7.62 15.38
CA PRO A 27 -2.00 7.00 16.00
C PRO A 27 -2.01 5.55 15.54
N ALA A 28 -1.94 4.63 16.51
CA ALA A 28 -2.15 3.22 16.25
C ALA A 28 -3.45 3.09 15.47
N ALA A 29 -3.38 2.45 14.30
CA ALA A 29 -4.56 2.12 13.52
C ALA A 29 -5.55 1.45 14.47
N THR A 30 -6.70 2.10 14.68
CA THR A 30 -7.76 1.58 15.53
C THR A 30 -8.26 0.30 14.88
N THR A 31 -7.73 -0.85 15.33
CA THR A 31 -8.30 -2.15 15.03
C THR A 31 -9.63 -2.21 15.76
N THR A 32 -10.70 -1.78 15.09
CA THR A 32 -12.07 -1.96 15.56
C THR A 32 -12.28 -3.41 15.91
N ALA A 33 -12.73 -3.68 17.15
CA ALA A 33 -13.02 -5.01 17.64
C ALA A 33 -13.89 -5.77 16.63
N ALA A 34 -13.35 -6.88 16.12
CA ALA A 34 -14.01 -7.66 15.09
C ALA A 34 -15.35 -8.19 15.62
N SER A 35 -16.45 -7.73 15.02
CA SER A 35 -17.75 -8.33 15.25
C SER A 35 -17.72 -9.78 14.78
N ASN A 36 -18.25 -10.74 15.52
CA ASN A 36 -18.27 -12.14 15.09
C ASN A 36 -19.18 -12.41 13.87
N LYS A 37 -19.91 -11.39 13.37
CA LYS A 37 -20.76 -11.49 12.18
C LYS A 37 -19.96 -11.21 10.91
N ARG A 38 -20.18 -12.02 9.87
CA ARG A 38 -19.58 -11.83 8.54
C ARG A 38 -19.91 -10.41 8.02
N PRO A 39 -18.94 -9.67 7.47
CA PRO A 39 -19.21 -8.37 6.89
C PRO A 39 -20.22 -8.52 5.75
N VAL A 40 -21.27 -7.68 5.78
CA VAL A 40 -22.41 -7.81 4.86
C VAL A 40 -22.00 -7.41 3.44
N LYS A 41 -21.19 -6.35 3.28
CA LYS A 41 -20.53 -5.99 2.01
C LYS A 41 -19.18 -5.33 2.27
N LEU A 42 -18.16 -5.80 1.54
CA LEU A 42 -16.83 -5.20 1.49
C LEU A 42 -16.68 -4.38 0.21
N ARG A 43 -15.84 -3.34 0.26
CA ARG A 43 -15.45 -2.51 -0.87
C ARG A 43 -13.95 -2.36 -0.89
N SER A 44 -13.33 -2.73 -2.00
CA SER A 44 -11.91 -2.53 -2.24
C SER A 44 -11.70 -1.21 -2.97
N SER A 45 -10.61 -0.52 -2.66
CA SER A 45 -10.26 0.77 -3.25
C SER A 45 -8.74 0.92 -3.33
N TRP A 46 -8.29 1.68 -4.32
CA TRP A 46 -6.90 2.07 -4.46
C TRP A 46 -6.81 3.60 -4.61
N GLY A 47 -6.33 4.26 -3.56
CA GLY A 47 -6.44 5.71 -3.43
C GLY A 47 -7.87 6.19 -3.12
N ILE A 48 -8.18 7.41 -3.57
CA ILE A 48 -9.46 8.10 -3.30
C ILE A 48 -10.45 7.98 -4.46
N TYR A 49 -10.07 7.28 -5.53
CA TYR A 49 -10.83 7.27 -6.76
C TYR A 49 -11.95 6.22 -6.74
N LEU A 50 -13.10 6.61 -7.27
CA LEU A 50 -14.27 5.74 -7.46
C LEU A 50 -14.41 5.23 -8.90
N SER A 51 -13.53 5.69 -9.80
CA SER A 51 -13.53 5.36 -11.22
C SER A 51 -12.57 4.21 -11.50
N ASP A 52 -13.01 3.28 -12.34
CA ASP A 52 -12.18 2.18 -12.88
C ASP A 52 -11.29 2.64 -14.05
N THR A 53 -11.33 3.92 -14.40
CA THR A 53 -10.48 4.52 -15.44
C THR A 53 -9.80 5.76 -14.88
N LEU A 54 -8.47 5.79 -14.93
CA LEU A 54 -7.66 6.85 -14.33
C LEU A 54 -6.59 7.36 -15.30
N PRO A 55 -6.26 8.66 -15.27
CA PRO A 55 -5.13 9.20 -16.02
C PRO A 55 -3.81 8.52 -15.61
N LYS A 56 -2.90 8.28 -16.56
CA LYS A 56 -1.56 7.73 -16.28
C LYS A 56 -0.84 8.44 -15.13
N THR A 57 -0.96 9.77 -15.06
CA THR A 57 -0.33 10.58 -14.01
C THR A 57 -0.87 10.29 -12.62
N GLU A 58 -2.16 9.97 -12.50
CA GLU A 58 -2.78 9.61 -11.23
C GLU A 58 -2.42 8.18 -10.84
N VAL A 59 -2.43 7.25 -11.80
CA VAL A 59 -1.99 5.87 -11.56
C VAL A 59 -0.54 5.85 -11.06
N ALA A 60 0.35 6.65 -11.68
CA ALA A 60 1.76 6.73 -11.28
C ALA A 60 1.95 7.17 -9.82
N LYS A 61 1.08 8.05 -9.29
CA LYS A 61 1.09 8.46 -7.88
C LYS A 61 0.56 7.36 -6.96
N LEU A 62 -0.35 6.53 -7.44
CA LEU A 62 -0.94 5.43 -6.68
C LEU A 62 -0.02 4.21 -6.57
N LEU A 63 1.00 4.07 -7.41
CA LEU A 63 1.88 2.89 -7.42
C LEU A 63 2.58 2.61 -6.07
N ASP A 64 2.79 3.63 -5.23
CA ASP A 64 3.31 3.48 -3.86
C ASP A 64 2.21 3.36 -2.80
N SER A 65 0.94 3.51 -3.18
CA SER A 65 -0.20 3.52 -2.29
C SER A 65 -0.68 2.10 -1.96
N ALA A 66 -1.10 1.92 -0.72
CA ALA A 66 -1.69 0.69 -0.24
C ALA A 66 -3.14 0.52 -0.76
N LEU A 67 -3.52 -0.72 -1.05
CA LEU A 67 -4.92 -1.11 -1.17
C LEU A 67 -5.64 -0.90 0.16
N VAL A 68 -6.89 -0.47 0.07
CA VAL A 68 -7.75 -0.22 1.22
C VAL A 68 -9.06 -0.94 1.02
N VAL A 69 -9.44 -1.75 2.00
CA VAL A 69 -10.73 -2.43 2.04
C VAL A 69 -11.56 -1.91 3.20
N ARG A 70 -12.83 -1.61 2.94
CA ARG A 70 -13.78 -1.08 3.91
C ARG A 70 -15.11 -1.80 3.86
N ASP A 71 -15.87 -1.75 4.94
CA ASP A 71 -17.28 -2.17 4.95
C ASP A 71 -18.24 -0.98 4.68
N GLU A 72 -19.55 -1.26 4.68
CA GLU A 72 -20.60 -0.24 4.55
C GLU A 72 -20.60 0.80 5.68
N LYS A 73 -19.99 0.49 6.82
CA LYS A 73 -19.85 1.39 7.98
C LYS A 73 -18.52 2.15 7.97
N ASN A 74 -17.78 2.08 6.87
CA ASN A 74 -16.48 2.72 6.69
C ASN A 74 -15.36 2.20 7.61
N ASN A 75 -15.55 1.03 8.24
CA ASN A 75 -14.51 0.36 9.01
C ASN A 75 -13.44 -0.13 8.05
N LYS A 76 -12.17 0.19 8.33
CA LYS A 76 -11.03 -0.21 7.51
C LYS A 76 -10.51 -1.58 7.97
N TYR A 77 -10.23 -2.45 7.01
CA TYR A 77 -9.61 -3.75 7.25
C TYR A 77 -8.20 -3.81 6.63
N PRO A 78 -7.23 -4.42 7.33
CA PRO A 78 -5.89 -4.63 6.80
C PRO A 78 -5.92 -5.66 5.65
N VAL A 79 -5.35 -5.28 4.51
CA VAL A 79 -5.07 -6.19 3.39
C VAL A 79 -3.80 -6.96 3.69
N ILE A 80 -3.87 -8.28 3.60
CA ILE A 80 -2.77 -9.20 3.89
C ILE A 80 -2.11 -9.70 2.61
N SER A 81 -2.90 -9.93 1.57
CA SER A 81 -2.38 -10.36 0.28
C SER A 81 -3.30 -9.99 -0.87
N PHE A 82 -2.74 -9.96 -2.07
CA PHE A 82 -3.47 -9.84 -3.33
C PHE A 82 -2.64 -10.42 -4.48
N ALA A 83 -3.33 -10.83 -5.55
CA ALA A 83 -2.71 -11.13 -6.84
C ALA A 83 -2.75 -9.86 -7.71
N PHE A 84 -1.64 -9.52 -8.34
CA PHE A 84 -1.55 -8.39 -9.26
C PHE A 84 -1.31 -8.90 -10.68
N THR A 85 -1.95 -8.27 -11.66
CA THR A 85 -1.64 -8.47 -13.07
C THR A 85 -1.59 -7.14 -13.79
N TYR A 86 -0.53 -6.94 -14.56
CA TYR A 86 -0.31 -5.83 -15.47
C TYR A 86 -0.51 -6.36 -16.90
N GLU A 87 -1.55 -5.85 -17.56
CA GLU A 87 -1.80 -6.05 -18.98
C GLU A 87 -1.24 -4.84 -19.73
N LYS A 88 -0.11 -5.03 -20.40
CA LYS A 88 0.56 -4.03 -21.22
C LYS A 88 0.04 -4.06 -22.64
N HIS A 89 -0.30 -2.91 -23.20
CA HIS A 89 -0.74 -2.77 -24.60
C HIS A 89 0.38 -2.17 -25.43
N GLU A 90 0.98 -2.99 -26.29
CA GLU A 90 2.05 -2.56 -27.20
C GLU A 90 1.48 -2.36 -28.61
N PRO A 91 1.45 -1.12 -29.13
CA PRO A 91 1.05 -0.89 -30.50
C PRO A 91 2.13 -1.41 -31.45
N TYR A 92 1.71 -2.10 -32.51
CA TYR A 92 2.59 -2.54 -33.59
C TYR A 92 1.91 -2.35 -34.94
N LEU A 93 2.72 -2.26 -36.01
CA LEU A 93 2.22 -2.29 -37.37
C LEU A 93 2.19 -3.75 -37.84
N ASN A 94 1.04 -4.25 -38.24
CA ASN A 94 0.92 -5.61 -38.74
C ASN A 94 1.38 -5.66 -40.21
N ASP A 95 2.51 -6.31 -40.49
CA ASP A 95 3.09 -6.36 -41.84
C ASP A 95 2.19 -7.08 -42.86
N THR A 96 1.32 -7.99 -42.42
CA THR A 96 0.39 -8.74 -43.28
C THR A 96 -0.81 -7.89 -43.68
N THR A 97 -1.36 -7.09 -42.76
CA THR A 97 -2.57 -6.28 -43.01
C THR A 97 -2.26 -4.83 -43.34
N GLY A 98 -1.04 -4.35 -43.06
CA GLY A 98 -0.64 -2.95 -43.17
C GLY A 98 -1.34 -2.01 -42.18
N GLN A 99 -2.04 -2.54 -41.18
CA GLN A 99 -2.84 -1.76 -40.23
C GLN A 99 -2.20 -1.76 -38.82
N PRO A 100 -2.37 -0.66 -38.04
CA PRO A 100 -2.01 -0.66 -36.63
C PRO A 100 -2.82 -1.70 -35.85
N ALA A 101 -2.15 -2.44 -34.99
CA ALA A 101 -2.73 -3.42 -34.09
C ALA A 101 -2.13 -3.27 -32.68
N ILE A 102 -2.74 -3.94 -31.69
CA ILE A 102 -2.28 -3.92 -30.31
C ILE A 102 -1.94 -5.35 -29.90
N TYR A 103 -0.71 -5.55 -29.46
CA TYR A 103 -0.29 -6.76 -28.77
C TYR A 103 -0.50 -6.60 -27.26
N LYS A 104 -0.94 -7.66 -26.60
CA LYS A 104 -1.21 -7.67 -25.16
C LYS A 104 -0.24 -8.59 -24.46
N ASP A 105 0.56 -8.04 -23.57
CA ASP A 105 1.46 -8.80 -22.70
C ASP A 105 0.93 -8.78 -21.26
N PHE A 106 1.06 -9.91 -20.56
CA PHE A 106 0.53 -10.09 -19.21
C PHE A 106 1.65 -10.50 -18.26
N THR A 107 1.94 -9.63 -17.29
CA THR A 107 2.91 -9.89 -16.24
C THR A 107 2.25 -9.75 -14.88
N GLY A 108 2.59 -10.58 -13.91
CA GLY A 108 1.91 -10.56 -12.61
C GLY A 108 2.72 -11.21 -11.50
N ASP A 109 2.30 -10.94 -10.27
CA ASP A 109 2.93 -11.47 -9.06
C ASP A 109 1.93 -11.52 -7.90
N ASN A 110 2.24 -12.28 -6.86
CA ASN A 110 1.45 -12.37 -5.64
C ASN A 110 2.12 -11.61 -4.50
N PHE A 111 1.37 -10.69 -3.89
CA PHE A 111 1.88 -9.83 -2.83
C PHE A 111 1.37 -10.30 -1.48
N LYS A 112 2.25 -10.31 -0.48
CA LYS A 112 1.92 -10.57 0.94
C LYS A 112 1.95 -9.28 1.78
N SER A 113 1.68 -8.17 1.11
CA SER A 113 1.65 -6.81 1.66
C SER A 113 0.44 -6.07 1.09
N PRO A 114 0.00 -4.95 1.70
CA PRO A 114 -1.07 -4.13 1.15
C PRO A 114 -0.61 -3.25 -0.02
N THR A 115 0.68 -3.19 -0.32
CA THR A 115 1.30 -2.38 -1.39
C THR A 115 2.01 -3.28 -2.40
N LEU A 116 2.22 -2.77 -3.60
CA LEU A 116 3.22 -3.32 -4.53
C LEU A 116 4.62 -3.24 -3.89
N THR A 117 5.54 -4.09 -4.34
CA THR A 117 6.95 -4.00 -3.95
C THR A 117 7.58 -2.78 -4.63
N PRO A 118 8.68 -2.24 -4.07
CA PRO A 118 9.39 -1.13 -4.69
C PRO A 118 9.85 -1.42 -6.13
N LEU A 119 10.21 -2.68 -6.43
CA LEU A 119 10.57 -3.12 -7.78
C LEU A 119 9.41 -2.94 -8.76
N TRP A 120 8.22 -3.44 -8.40
CA TRP A 120 7.02 -3.32 -9.22
C TRP A 120 6.57 -1.87 -9.37
N SER A 121 6.53 -1.10 -8.27
CA SER A 121 6.17 0.32 -8.32
C SER A 121 7.12 1.11 -9.24
N LYS A 122 8.44 0.91 -9.09
CA LYS A 122 9.44 1.59 -9.93
C LYS A 122 9.33 1.19 -11.40
N GLY A 123 9.26 -0.11 -11.68
CA GLY A 123 9.15 -0.63 -13.05
C GLY A 123 7.90 -0.14 -13.76
N LEU A 124 6.76 -0.08 -13.07
CA LEU A 124 5.52 0.46 -13.63
C LEU A 124 5.61 1.97 -13.85
N LYS A 125 6.23 2.76 -12.96
CA LYS A 125 6.42 4.21 -13.19
C LYS A 125 7.17 4.51 -14.49
N GLU A 126 8.10 3.64 -14.86
CA GLU A 126 8.92 3.77 -16.07
C GLU A 126 8.21 3.24 -17.32
N SER A 127 7.46 2.14 -17.20
CA SER A 127 6.91 1.40 -18.35
C SER A 127 5.44 1.62 -18.63
N LEU A 128 4.65 2.13 -17.68
CA LEU A 128 3.20 2.28 -17.81
C LEU A 128 2.82 3.22 -18.95
N GLN A 129 1.85 2.84 -19.75
CA GLN A 129 1.33 3.60 -20.89
C GLN A 129 -0.19 3.78 -20.79
N SER A 130 -0.71 4.76 -21.52
CA SER A 130 -2.15 4.90 -21.72
C SER A 130 -2.67 3.73 -22.57
N GLY A 131 -3.77 3.13 -22.17
CA GLY A 131 -4.33 1.90 -22.75
C GLY A 131 -4.14 0.68 -21.85
N ASP A 132 -3.05 0.65 -21.08
CA ASP A 132 -2.75 -0.47 -20.18
C ASP A 132 -3.83 -0.69 -19.12
N VAL A 133 -3.83 -1.90 -18.54
CA VAL A 133 -4.79 -2.29 -17.52
C VAL A 133 -4.09 -2.93 -16.32
N LEU A 134 -4.47 -2.49 -15.12
CA LEU A 134 -3.99 -3.05 -13.84
C LEU A 134 -5.12 -3.80 -13.16
N TYR A 135 -4.86 -5.05 -12.78
CA TYR A 135 -5.80 -5.91 -12.07
C TYR A 135 -5.28 -6.21 -10.66
N PHE A 136 -6.16 -6.05 -9.68
CA PHE A 136 -5.94 -6.44 -8.29
C PHE A 136 -7.00 -7.48 -7.91
N ASP A 137 -6.59 -8.74 -7.96
CA ASP A 137 -7.43 -9.90 -7.73
C ASP A 137 -7.06 -10.60 -6.43
N GLU A 138 -7.88 -11.56 -6.01
CA GLU A 138 -7.65 -12.37 -4.80
C GLU A 138 -7.26 -11.53 -3.56
N ILE A 139 -7.87 -10.35 -3.41
CA ILE A 139 -7.57 -9.44 -2.30
C ILE A 139 -8.06 -10.08 -1.00
N ILE A 140 -7.14 -10.46 -0.10
CA ILE A 140 -7.44 -11.07 1.19
C ILE A 140 -7.24 -10.06 2.30
N ILE A 141 -8.25 -9.92 3.16
CA ILE A 141 -8.19 -9.09 4.36
C ILE A 141 -8.16 -9.94 5.63
N LYS A 142 -7.56 -9.39 6.68
CA LYS A 142 -7.72 -9.89 8.05
C LYS A 142 -8.87 -9.14 8.71
N TYR A 143 -9.97 -9.85 8.95
CA TYR A 143 -11.20 -9.30 9.53
C TYR A 143 -11.18 -9.38 11.06
N ALA A 144 -10.70 -10.50 11.60
CA ALA A 144 -10.44 -10.74 13.02
C ALA A 144 -9.12 -11.51 13.16
N GLU A 145 -8.64 -11.78 14.37
CA GLU A 145 -7.36 -12.46 14.62
C GLU A 145 -7.13 -13.71 13.76
N GLU A 146 -8.16 -14.55 13.62
CA GLU A 146 -8.11 -15.80 12.85
C GLU A 146 -9.14 -15.85 11.71
N LYS A 147 -9.77 -14.72 11.36
CA LYS A 147 -10.79 -14.65 10.30
C LYS A 147 -10.29 -13.86 9.12
N TYR A 148 -10.22 -14.53 7.97
CA TYR A 148 -9.81 -13.95 6.70
C TYR A 148 -10.98 -13.99 5.71
N TYR A 149 -11.11 -12.93 4.93
CA TYR A 149 -12.12 -12.85 3.88
C TYR A 149 -11.53 -12.31 2.59
N LYS A 150 -12.04 -12.81 1.47
CA LYS A 150 -11.80 -12.26 0.15
C LYS A 150 -12.65 -11.00 -0.03
N ALA A 151 -12.01 -9.93 -0.47
CA ALA A 151 -12.63 -8.67 -0.84
C ALA A 151 -12.86 -8.63 -2.37
N PRO A 152 -13.74 -7.74 -2.88
CA PRO A 152 -13.94 -7.56 -4.31
C PRO A 152 -12.64 -7.19 -5.04
N SER A 153 -12.46 -7.63 -6.28
CA SER A 153 -11.32 -7.23 -7.11
C SER A 153 -11.45 -5.79 -7.60
N ILE A 154 -10.34 -5.21 -8.05
CA ILE A 154 -10.28 -3.88 -8.65
C ILE A 154 -9.62 -4.01 -10.02
N ARG A 155 -10.19 -3.32 -11.02
CA ARG A 155 -9.59 -3.15 -12.35
C ARG A 155 -9.41 -1.66 -12.62
N ILE A 156 -8.22 -1.26 -13.02
CA ILE A 156 -7.90 0.12 -13.39
C ILE A 156 -7.46 0.16 -14.84
N ASN A 157 -8.23 0.82 -15.68
CA ASN A 157 -7.85 1.14 -17.05
C ASN A 157 -7.07 2.47 -17.05
N VAL A 158 -5.90 2.48 -17.66
CA VAL A 158 -5.03 3.65 -17.72
C VAL A 158 -5.39 4.47 -18.96
N LYS A 159 -5.63 5.76 -18.77
CA LYS A 159 -5.98 6.70 -19.85
C LYS A 159 -4.93 7.80 -20.00
#